data_AF-A0A966SIY8-F1
#
_entry.id   AF-A0A966SIY8-F1
#
_cell.length_a   1.000
_cell.length_b   1.000
_cell.length_c   1.000
_cell.angle_alpha   90.00
_cell.angle_beta   90.00
_cell.angle_gamma   90.00
#
_symmetry.space_group_name_H-M   'P 1'
#
loop_
_entity.id
_entity.type
_entity.pdbx_description
1 polymer ?
#
loop_
_entity_poly.entity_id
_entity_poly.type
_entity_poly.pdbx_seq_one_letter_code
_entity_poly.pdbx_strand_id
1 'polypeptide(L)' 'KASPEKFEELGRIQVCGNTWSHPALADGKLYQRDKKQLFALEIGK' A
#
# COMPACT_ATOMS: atom_id res chain seq x y z
N LYS A 1 10.56 8.10 -7.66
CA LYS A 1 9.60 9.07 -8.28
C LYS A 1 8.96 8.39 -9.48
N ALA A 2 7.63 8.39 -9.61
CA ALA A 2 6.97 7.78 -10.77
C ALA A 2 6.88 8.80 -11.91
N SER A 3 7.30 8.41 -13.12
CA SER A 3 7.05 9.14 -14.36
C SER A 3 6.52 8.18 -15.43
N PRO A 4 5.89 8.67 -16.51
CA PRO A 4 5.42 7.81 -17.58
C PRO A 4 6.54 6.99 -18.25
N GLU A 5 7.78 7.50 -18.21
CA GLU A 5 8.94 6.89 -18.85
C GLU A 5 9.60 5.83 -17.96
N LYS A 6 9.55 5.99 -16.64
CA LYS A 6 10.14 5.02 -15.71
C LYS A 6 9.49 4.97 -14.34
N PHE A 7 9.53 3.78 -13.78
CA PHE A 7 9.25 3.51 -12.38
C PHE A 7 10.55 3.47 -11.58
N GLU A 8 10.50 3.96 -10.34
CA GLU A 8 11.57 3.87 -9.35
C GLU A 8 10.94 3.48 -8.00
N GLU A 9 11.38 2.34 -7.43
CA GLU A 9 10.91 1.86 -6.13
C GLU A 9 11.50 2.72 -5.01
N LEU A 10 10.63 3.31 -4.18
CA LEU A 10 11.02 4.16 -3.04
C LEU A 10 11.07 3.38 -1.72
N GLY A 11 10.46 2.20 -1.68
CA GLY A 11 10.37 1.36 -0.50
C GLY A 11 9.40 0.20 -0.71
N ARG A 12 9.49 -0.80 0.18
CA ARG A 12 8.69 -2.02 0.15
C ARG A 12 8.44 -2.52 1.56
N ILE A 13 7.20 -2.92 1.83
CA ILE A 13 6.79 -3.50 3.10
C ILE A 13 5.79 -4.63 2.87
N GLN A 14 5.91 -5.71 3.64
CA GLN A 14 4.90 -6.77 3.68
C GLN A 14 3.83 -6.39 4.70
N VAL A 15 2.59 -6.25 4.25
CA VAL A 15 1.47 -5.81 5.10
C VAL A 15 0.64 -7.00 5.61
N CYS A 16 0.22 -7.87 4.70
CA CYS A 16 -0.60 -9.04 5.03
C CYS A 16 -0.27 -10.23 4.13
N GLY A 17 -0.78 -11.41 4.45
CA GLY A 17 -0.68 -12.59 3.58
C GLY A 17 -1.60 -12.50 2.35
N ASN A 18 -1.95 -13.66 1.78
CA ASN A 18 -2.82 -13.73 0.60
C ASN A 18 -4.15 -12.98 0.81
N THR A 19 -4.46 -12.07 -0.11
CA THR A 19 -5.69 -11.30 -0.13
C THR A 19 -6.13 -11.04 -1.57
N TRP A 20 -7.44 -10.97 -1.78
CA TRP A 20 -8.06 -10.54 -3.04
C TRP A 20 -8.50 -9.07 -3.01
N SER A 21 -8.23 -8.37 -1.91
CA SER A 21 -8.60 -6.98 -1.75
C SER A 21 -7.54 -6.08 -2.39
N HIS A 22 -7.98 -5.15 -3.22
CA HIS A 22 -7.11 -4.10 -3.74
C HIS A 22 -6.80 -3.08 -2.64
N PRO A 23 -5.57 -2.56 -2.57
CA PRO A 23 -5.24 -1.46 -1.67
C PRO A 23 -6.03 -0.20 -2.05
N ALA A 24 -6.39 0.60 -1.04
CA ALA A 24 -7.00 1.91 -1.22
C ALA A 24 -6.09 2.99 -0.63
N LEU A 25 -5.89 4.08 -1.37
CA LEU A 25 -5.12 5.24 -0.91
C LEU A 25 -6.08 6.39 -0.64
N ALA A 26 -6.12 6.87 0.60
CA ALA A 26 -6.90 8.04 0.98
C ALA A 26 -6.25 8.77 2.16
N ASP A 27 -6.24 10.10 2.12
CA ASP A 27 -5.77 10.95 3.23
C ASP A 27 -4.38 10.56 3.77
N GLY A 28 -3.43 10.35 2.85
CA GLY A 28 -2.04 9.97 3.18
C GLY A 28 -1.87 8.56 3.76
N LYS A 29 -2.91 7.72 3.73
CA LYS A 29 -2.89 6.37 4.30
C LYS A 29 -3.20 5.30 3.26
N LEU A 30 -2.44 4.20 3.31
CA LEU A 30 -2.76 2.96 2.59
C LEU A 30 -3.67 2.11 3.45
N TYR A 31 -4.83 1.74 2.91
CA TYR A 31 -5.73 0.79 3.52
C TYR A 31 -5.62 -0.53 2.78
N GLN A 32 -5.37 -1.59 3.53
CA GLN A 32 -5.30 -2.95 3.02
C GLN A 32 -5.96 -3.88 4.02
N ARG A 33 -6.55 -4.99 3.56
CA ARG A 33 -7.09 -6.00 4.47
C ARG A 33 -6.72 -7.41 4.07
N ASP A 34 -6.72 -8.29 5.06
CA ASP A 34 -6.77 -9.73 4.87
C ASP A 34 -8.10 -10.30 5.42
N LYS A 35 -8.14 -11.62 5.66
CA LYS A 35 -9.32 -12.31 6.21
C LYS A 35 -9.60 -12.00 7.69
N LYS A 36 -8.62 -11.45 8.41
CA LYS A 36 -8.67 -11.26 9.87
C LYS A 36 -8.84 -9.80 10.25
N GLN A 37 -8.21 -8.87 9.53
CA GLN A 37 -8.16 -7.47 9.92
C GLN A 37 -7.97 -6.48 8.77
N LEU A 38 -8.27 -5.22 9.06
CA LEU A 38 -7.99 -4.05 8.23
C LEU A 38 -6.76 -3.33 8.78
N PHE A 39 -5.83 -2.98 7.89
CA PHE A 39 -4.63 -2.22 8.16
C PHE A 39 -4.77 -0.82 7.60
N ALA A 40 -4.30 0.17 8.34
CA ALA A 40 -4.13 1.54 7.89
C ALA A 40 -2.66 1.92 8.09
N LEU A 41 -1.95 2.21 7.00
CA LEU A 41 -0.51 2.51 7.00
C LEU A 41 -0.32 3.96 6.61
N GLU A 42 0.45 4.70 7.39
CA GLU A 42 0.90 6.03 6.96
C GLU A 42 1.90 5.88 5.82
N ILE A 43 1.68 6.63 4.73
CA ILE A 43 2.59 6.65 3.60
C ILE A 43 3.29 8.00 3.55
N GLY A 44 4.53 8.02 4.02
CA GLY A 44 5.39 9.19 3.97
C GLY A 44 6.08 9.50 5.29
N LYS A 45 7.12 10.32 5.17
CA LYS A 45 7.62 11.21 6.19
C LYS A 45 7.71 12.59 5.55
#